data_AF-A0A4Q5RL74-F1
#
_entry.id   AF-A0A4Q5RL74-F1
#
_cell.length_a   1.000
_cell.length_b   1.000
_cell.length_c   1.000
_cell.angle_alpha   90.00
_cell.angle_beta   90.00
_cell.angle_gamma   90.00
#
_symmetry.space_group_name_H-M   'P 1'
#
loop_
_entity.id
_entity.type
_entity.pdbx_description
1 polymer ?
#
loop_
_entity_poly.entity_id
_entity_poly.type
_entity_poly.pdbx_seq_one_letter_code
_entity_poly.pdbx_strand_id
1 'polypeptide(L)'
;MYRCFISRDQCCSAFLVSIFCLVVSPVLFAQGNQAIYSDYVLFQKREKLDKDLRENLTARVFAMQLDSNNEHRFESACMAVSQFLFTGPEVRSGFDKLFAGYDILELETRRAFLEAVYAV
;
A
#
# COMPACT_ATOMS: atom_id res chain seq x y z
N MET A 1 29.98 -9.05 -51.88
CA MET A 1 28.72 -9.52 -51.27
C MET A 1 29.08 -10.04 -49.88
N TYR A 2 28.71 -9.49 -48.72
CA TYR A 2 27.72 -8.51 -48.23
C TYR A 2 28.37 -7.75 -47.05
N ARG A 3 28.45 -6.41 -47.07
CA ARG A 3 27.63 -5.41 -46.33
C ARG A 3 27.72 -5.38 -44.79
N CYS A 4 27.90 -4.15 -44.30
CA CYS A 4 27.98 -3.65 -42.92
C CYS A 4 26.89 -4.10 -41.94
N PHE A 5 27.28 -4.22 -40.66
CA PHE A 5 26.44 -3.80 -39.51
C PHE A 5 27.36 -3.36 -38.35
N ILE A 6 27.76 -2.08 -38.36
CA ILE A 6 28.43 -1.41 -37.24
C ILE A 6 27.36 -0.79 -36.31
N SER A 7 27.62 -0.85 -35.01
CA SER A 7 27.10 0.02 -33.93
C SER A 7 25.60 0.09 -33.70
N ARG A 8 25.11 -0.62 -32.67
CA ARG A 8 23.93 -0.20 -31.90
C ARG A 8 23.90 -0.65 -30.43
N ASP A 9 24.56 -1.75 -30.09
CA ASP A 9 24.39 -2.34 -28.75
C ASP A 9 25.26 -1.76 -27.62
N GLN A 10 26.40 -1.11 -27.93
CA GLN A 10 27.29 -0.54 -26.91
C GLN A 10 26.93 0.89 -26.48
N CYS A 11 26.09 1.62 -27.23
CA CYS A 11 25.67 2.98 -26.84
C CYS A 11 24.51 2.98 -25.84
N CYS A 12 23.61 1.99 -25.88
CA CYS A 12 22.44 1.95 -24.99
C CYS A 12 22.81 1.73 -23.52
N SER A 13 23.84 0.94 -23.20
CA SER A 13 24.27 0.73 -21.81
C SER A 13 24.91 1.98 -21.20
N ALA A 14 25.69 2.74 -21.98
CA ALA A 14 26.30 3.99 -21.52
C ALA A 14 25.26 5.10 -21.30
N PHE A 15 24.22 5.18 -22.14
CA PHE A 15 23.12 6.13 -21.97
C PHE A 15 22.27 5.82 -20.73
N LEU A 16 21.94 4.56 -20.48
CA LEU A 16 21.16 4.16 -19.31
C LEU A 16 21.91 4.40 -17.99
N VAL A 17 23.22 4.13 -17.94
CA VAL A 17 24.04 4.38 -16.75
C VAL A 17 24.19 5.89 -16.47
N SER A 18 24.34 6.71 -17.52
CA SER A 18 24.42 8.17 -17.40
C SER A 18 23.11 8.79 -16.88
N ILE A 19 21.96 8.32 -17.38
CA ILE A 19 20.64 8.76 -16.90
C ILE A 19 20.42 8.32 -15.45
N PHE A 20 20.81 7.09 -15.09
CA PHE A 20 20.71 6.62 -13.71
C PHE A 20 21.55 7.47 -12.73
N CYS A 21 22.76 7.87 -13.10
CA CYS A 21 23.60 8.76 -12.27
C CYS A 21 23.01 10.17 -12.08
N LEU A 22 22.34 10.73 -13.11
CA LEU A 22 21.70 12.04 -13.02
C LEU A 22 20.43 12.05 -12.15
N VAL A 23 19.74 10.90 -12.04
CA VAL A 23 18.53 10.78 -11.19
C VAL A 23 18.88 10.46 -9.74
N VAL A 24 20.00 9.77 -9.46
CA VAL A 24 20.40 9.40 -8.09
C VAL A 24 21.05 10.57 -7.32
N SER A 25 21.71 11.50 -8.02
CA SER A 25 22.45 12.61 -7.40
C SER A 25 21.61 13.59 -6.55
N PRO A 26 20.36 13.97 -6.92
CA PRO A 26 19.57 14.87 -6.06
C PRO A 26 19.03 14.20 -4.78
N VAL A 27 19.07 12.87 -4.66
CA VAL A 27 18.54 12.17 -3.47
C VAL A 27 19.44 12.38 -2.23
N LEU A 28 20.74 12.64 -2.44
CA LEU A 28 21.71 12.82 -1.36
C LEU A 28 21.61 14.18 -0.65
N PHE A 29 20.93 15.18 -1.23
CA PHE A 29 20.89 16.55 -0.70
C PHE A 29 19.53 16.98 -0.12
N ALA A 30 18.57 16.07 0.04
CA ALA A 30 17.22 16.41 0.50
C ALA A 30 16.97 16.20 2.01
N GLN A 31 18.00 15.99 2.85
CA GLN A 31 17.82 15.90 4.31
C GLN A 31 18.35 17.13 5.02
N GLY A 32 17.57 18.21 5.01
CA GLY A 32 17.66 19.21 6.06
C GLY A 32 17.21 18.57 7.36
N ASN A 33 18.11 18.51 8.35
CA ASN A 33 17.82 18.05 9.71
C ASN A 33 16.74 18.94 10.35
N GLN A 34 15.47 18.64 10.08
CA GLN A 34 14.42 18.95 11.04
C GLN A 34 14.69 18.05 12.24
N ALA A 35 15.03 18.66 13.38
CA ALA A 35 15.34 17.96 14.61
C ALA A 35 14.31 16.84 14.83
N ILE A 36 14.80 15.60 14.78
CA ILE A 36 14.01 14.42 15.12
C ILE A 36 13.62 14.62 16.59
N TYR A 37 12.40 15.12 16.82
CA TYR A 37 11.82 15.22 18.14
C TYR A 37 11.76 13.79 18.69
N SER A 38 12.42 13.59 19.82
CA SER A 38 12.79 12.30 20.45
C SER A 38 11.80 11.15 20.23
N ASP A 39 12.31 9.91 20.20
CA ASP A 39 11.54 8.67 20.04
C ASP A 39 10.24 8.61 20.86
N TYR A 40 10.19 9.29 22.01
CA TYR A 40 9.00 9.46 22.84
C TYR A 40 7.81 10.14 22.11
N VAL A 41 8.06 11.21 21.35
CA VAL A 41 7.01 11.91 20.58
C VAL A 41 6.57 11.08 19.37
N LEU A 42 7.48 10.30 18.78
CA LEU A 42 7.16 9.38 17.69
C LEU A 42 6.35 8.17 18.19
N PHE A 43 6.66 7.65 19.39
CA PHE A 43 5.90 6.56 20.00
C PHE A 43 4.44 6.93 20.22
N GLN A 44 4.16 8.08 20.84
CA GLN A 44 2.78 8.55 21.04
C GLN A 44 2.02 8.75 19.72
N LYS A 45 2.71 9.16 18.65
CA LYS A 45 2.09 9.30 17.32
C LYS A 45 1.76 7.94 16.71
N ARG A 46 2.66 6.95 16.83
CA ARG A 46 2.42 5.58 16.36
C ARG A 46 1.27 4.91 17.10
N GLU A 47 1.21 5.06 18.42
CA GLU A 47 0.13 4.50 19.24
C GLU A 47 -1.23 5.13 18.88
N LYS A 48 -1.27 6.45 18.68
CA LYS A 48 -2.48 7.13 18.20
C LYS A 48 -2.90 6.67 16.81
N LEU A 49 -1.95 6.49 15.89
CA LEU A 49 -2.23 5.99 14.55
C LEU A 49 -2.77 4.55 14.60
N ASP A 50 -2.13 3.65 15.35
CA ASP A 50 -2.59 2.27 15.48
C ASP A 50 -4.02 2.21 16.05
N LYS A 51 -4.28 3.02 17.09
CA LYS A 51 -5.62 3.15 17.66
C LYS A 51 -6.63 3.66 16.64
N ASP A 52 -6.29 4.72 15.91
CA ASP A 52 -7.17 5.32 14.90
C ASP A 52 -7.48 4.34 13.76
N LEU A 53 -6.47 3.61 13.26
CA LEU A 53 -6.63 2.60 12.22
C LEU A 53 -7.54 1.44 12.66
N ARG A 54 -7.31 0.93 13.87
CA ARG A 54 -8.11 -0.18 14.42
C ARG A 54 -9.55 0.24 14.67
N GLU A 55 -9.78 1.36 15.34
CA GLU A 55 -11.11 1.79 15.76
C GLU A 55 -11.92 2.39 14.61
N ASN A 56 -11.35 3.36 13.88
CA ASN A 56 -12.09 4.14 12.88
C ASN A 56 -12.09 3.51 11.49
N LEU A 57 -11.01 2.85 11.11
CA LEU A 57 -10.86 2.30 9.77
C LEU A 57 -11.30 0.83 9.70
N THR A 58 -11.02 0.05 10.73
CA THR A 58 -11.28 -1.40 10.71
C THR A 58 -12.61 -1.71 11.41
N ALA A 59 -12.72 -1.42 12.71
CA ALA A 59 -13.90 -1.77 13.50
C ALA A 59 -15.16 -1.05 13.01
N ARG A 60 -15.09 0.28 12.83
CA ARG A 60 -16.23 1.05 12.35
C ARG A 60 -16.66 0.67 10.94
N VAL A 61 -15.72 0.43 10.02
CA VAL A 61 -16.07 0.05 8.63
C VAL A 61 -16.68 -1.33 8.58
N PHE A 62 -16.06 -2.31 9.24
CA PHE A 62 -16.59 -3.68 9.27
C PHE A 62 -17.88 -3.81 10.09
N ALA A 63 -18.22 -2.85 10.95
CA ALA A 63 -19.53 -2.76 11.59
C ALA A 63 -20.64 -2.30 10.62
N MET A 64 -20.31 -1.53 9.58
CA MET A 64 -21.30 -1.07 8.59
C MET A 64 -21.88 -2.23 7.76
N GLN A 65 -22.99 -1.97 7.08
CA GLN A 65 -23.54 -2.88 6.06
C GLN A 65 -22.83 -2.63 4.73
N LEU A 66 -22.64 -3.67 3.93
CA LEU A 66 -22.04 -3.58 2.61
C LEU A 66 -23.07 -3.00 1.63
N ASP A 67 -22.73 -1.89 0.97
CA ASP A 67 -23.51 -1.24 -0.08
C ASP A 67 -22.56 -0.73 -1.18
N SER A 68 -23.05 -0.62 -2.42
CA SER A 68 -22.26 -0.15 -3.56
C SER A 68 -21.65 1.24 -3.31
N ASN A 69 -22.36 2.11 -2.58
CA ASN A 69 -21.85 3.46 -2.28
C ASN A 69 -20.74 3.47 -1.23
N ASN A 70 -20.60 2.43 -0.41
CA ASN A 70 -19.64 2.39 0.71
C ASN A 70 -18.51 1.38 0.50
N GLU A 71 -18.50 0.69 -0.64
CA GLU A 71 -17.57 -0.37 -0.96
C GLU A 71 -16.10 0.09 -0.92
N HIS A 72 -15.82 1.28 -1.43
CA HIS A 72 -14.51 1.95 -1.35
C HIS A 72 -13.93 2.01 0.08
N ARG A 73 -14.79 2.06 1.10
CA ARG A 73 -14.36 2.06 2.51
C ARG A 73 -13.91 0.67 2.94
N PHE A 74 -14.61 -0.37 2.49
CA PHE A 74 -14.23 -1.76 2.73
C PHE A 74 -12.94 -2.11 2.02
N GLU A 75 -12.73 -1.61 0.80
CA GLU A 75 -11.45 -1.71 0.08
C GLU A 75 -10.31 -1.11 0.91
N SER A 76 -10.48 0.14 1.35
CA SER A 76 -9.49 0.85 2.18
C SER A 76 -9.22 0.11 3.50
N ALA A 77 -10.25 -0.46 4.11
CA ALA A 77 -10.10 -1.27 5.33
C ALA A 77 -9.33 -2.56 5.07
N CYS A 78 -9.59 -3.27 3.96
CA CYS A 78 -8.85 -4.47 3.57
C CYS A 78 -7.38 -4.16 3.28
N MET A 79 -7.09 -3.05 2.60
CA MET A 79 -5.71 -2.60 2.38
C MET A 79 -5.00 -2.27 3.70
N ALA A 80 -5.69 -1.63 4.66
CA ALA A 80 -5.13 -1.37 5.97
C ALA A 80 -4.83 -2.68 6.71
N VAL A 81 -5.72 -3.67 6.63
CA VAL A 81 -5.49 -5.00 7.21
C VAL A 81 -4.28 -5.68 6.57
N SER A 82 -4.11 -5.64 5.24
CA SER A 82 -2.95 -6.27 4.59
C SER A 82 -1.63 -5.57 4.93
N GLN A 83 -1.64 -4.24 5.06
CA GLN A 83 -0.43 -3.46 5.39
C GLN A 83 0.01 -3.59 6.84
N PHE A 84 -0.94 -3.56 7.79
CA PHE A 84 -0.66 -3.55 9.23
C PHE A 84 -0.89 -4.89 9.92
N LEU A 85 -1.31 -5.91 9.16
CA LEU A 85 -1.55 -7.28 9.63
C LEU A 85 -2.51 -7.31 10.82
N PHE A 86 -3.60 -6.54 10.72
CA PHE A 86 -4.59 -6.49 11.79
C PHE A 86 -5.36 -7.80 11.91
N THR A 87 -5.45 -8.30 13.14
CA THR A 87 -6.20 -9.50 13.47
C THR A 87 -7.22 -9.21 14.58
N GLY A 88 -8.30 -9.99 14.60
CA GLY A 88 -9.32 -9.85 15.63
C GLY A 88 -10.70 -10.34 15.17
N PRO A 89 -11.66 -10.42 16.10
CA PRO A 89 -13.03 -10.85 15.80
C PRO A 89 -13.74 -9.88 14.84
N GLU A 90 -13.42 -8.58 14.92
CA GLU A 90 -14.01 -7.53 14.08
C GLU A 90 -13.59 -7.68 12.61
N VAL A 91 -12.30 -7.93 12.37
CA VAL A 91 -11.74 -8.21 11.03
C VAL A 91 -12.38 -9.45 10.45
N ARG A 92 -12.47 -10.53 11.24
CA ARG A 92 -13.10 -11.78 10.80
C ARG A 92 -14.57 -11.58 10.44
N SER A 93 -15.33 -10.86 11.27
CA SER A 93 -16.73 -10.54 10.97
C SER A 93 -16.86 -9.67 9.71
N GLY A 94 -15.94 -8.74 9.47
CA GLY A 94 -15.88 -7.96 8.24
C GLY A 94 -15.61 -8.83 7.01
N PHE A 95 -14.68 -9.77 7.12
CA PHE A 95 -14.36 -10.73 6.06
C PHE A 95 -15.52 -11.67 5.76
N ASP A 96 -16.21 -12.19 6.77
CA ASP A 96 -17.37 -13.04 6.57
C ASP A 96 -18.48 -12.31 5.78
N LYS A 97 -18.68 -11.01 6.03
CA LYS A 97 -19.61 -10.16 5.26
C LYS A 97 -19.18 -9.99 3.80
N LEU A 98 -17.91 -9.68 3.57
CA LEU A 98 -17.35 -9.53 2.21
C LEU A 98 -17.40 -10.85 1.44
N PHE A 99 -17.16 -11.97 2.13
CA PHE A 99 -17.24 -13.30 1.54
C PHE A 99 -18.67 -13.66 1.12
N ALA A 100 -19.67 -13.32 1.94
CA ALA A 100 -21.08 -13.53 1.60
C ALA A 100 -21.52 -12.71 0.36
N GLY A 101 -20.90 -11.56 0.13
CA GLY A 101 -21.14 -10.69 -1.03
C GLY A 101 -20.12 -10.83 -2.16
N TYR A 102 -19.25 -11.84 -2.15
CA TYR A 102 -18.03 -11.84 -2.99
C TYR A 102 -18.29 -11.67 -4.50
N ASP A 103 -19.35 -12.31 -5.02
CA ASP A 103 -19.65 -12.28 -6.45
C ASP A 103 -20.15 -10.92 -6.93
N ILE A 104 -20.74 -10.13 -6.03
CA ILE A 104 -21.31 -8.80 -6.33
C ILE A 104 -20.35 -7.65 -6.06
N LEU A 105 -19.21 -7.90 -5.40
CA LEU A 105 -18.17 -6.89 -5.15
C LEU A 105 -17.55 -6.38 -6.45
N GLU A 106 -17.23 -5.10 -6.48
CA GLU A 106 -16.37 -4.49 -7.48
C GLU A 106 -14.99 -5.15 -7.51
N LEU A 107 -14.33 -5.06 -8.67
CA LEU A 107 -13.07 -5.75 -8.94
C LEU A 107 -11.96 -5.35 -7.96
N GLU A 108 -11.84 -4.06 -7.66
CA GLU A 108 -10.79 -3.52 -6.78
C GLU A 108 -11.00 -3.98 -5.33
N THR A 109 -12.23 -3.88 -4.81
CA THR A 109 -12.57 -4.37 -3.48
C THR A 109 -12.33 -5.87 -3.35
N ARG A 110 -12.71 -6.64 -4.37
CA ARG A 110 -12.50 -8.09 -4.40
C ARG A 110 -11.02 -8.45 -4.35
N ARG A 111 -10.20 -7.72 -5.10
CA ARG A 111 -8.74 -7.88 -5.09
C ARG A 111 -8.15 -7.53 -3.74
N ALA A 112 -8.51 -6.38 -3.17
CA ALA A 112 -8.04 -5.94 -1.85
C ALA A 112 -8.46 -6.91 -0.75
N PHE A 113 -9.68 -7.45 -0.82
CA PHE A 113 -10.18 -8.47 0.10
C PHE A 113 -9.34 -9.75 0.03
N LEU A 114 -9.08 -10.29 -1.17
CA LEU A 114 -8.23 -11.48 -1.30
C LEU A 114 -6.82 -11.24 -0.77
N GLU A 115 -6.23 -10.08 -1.07
CA GLU A 115 -4.93 -9.70 -0.55
C GLU A 115 -4.92 -9.71 0.99
N ALA A 116 -5.95 -9.12 1.62
CA ALA A 116 -6.07 -9.07 3.06
C ALA A 116 -6.28 -10.46 3.69
N VAL A 117 -7.02 -11.36 3.04
CA VAL A 117 -7.23 -12.75 3.50
C VAL A 117 -5.95 -13.57 3.43
N TYR A 118 -5.10 -13.36 2.41
CA TYR A 118 -3.83 -14.08 2.29
C TYR A 118 -2.68 -13.46 3.11
N ALA A 119 -2.82 -12.21 3.55
CA ALA A 119 -1.83 -11.55 4.38
C ALA A 119 -1.87 -12.01 5.85
N VAL A 120 -3.04 -12.45 6.33
CA VAL A 120 -3.31 -12.88 7.72
C VAL A 120 -3.34 -14.40 7.82
#